data_AF-A0A438BPN2-F1
#
_entry.id   AF-A0A438BPN2-F1
#
_cell.length_a   1.000
_cell.length_b   1.000
_cell.length_c   1.000
_cell.angle_alpha   90.00
_cell.angle_beta   90.00
_cell.angle_gamma   90.00
#
_symmetry.space_group_name_H-M   'P 1'
#
loop_
_entity.id
_entity.type
_entity.pdbx_description
1 polymer ?
#
loop_
_entity_poly.entity_id
_entity_poly.type
_entity_poly.pdbx_seq_one_letter_code
_entity_poly.pdbx_strand_id
1 'polypeptide(L)'
;MELPSKFNNHKKSLQQGISLLGNGDLISNSKLIALVVDSNRIWQIFEKANLESQDVETQVMGSGRDVVDLLASRANFNIIIMAMVLPIKNGVEVSLSFLYCECKVC
;
A
#
# COMPACT_ATOMS: atom_id res chain seq x y z
N MET A 1 -29.15 -24.16 -20.78
CA MET A 1 -29.17 -22.78 -21.27
C MET A 1 -27.75 -22.27 -21.11
N GLU A 2 -26.94 -22.46 -22.15
CA GLU A 2 -25.51 -22.15 -22.14
C GLU A 2 -25.29 -20.81 -22.82
N LEU A 3 -24.53 -19.91 -22.19
CA LEU A 3 -24.07 -18.66 -22.81
C LEU A 3 -22.82 -18.92 -23.66
N PRO A 4 -22.70 -18.29 -24.83
CA PRO A 4 -21.64 -18.57 -25.78
C PRO A 4 -20.29 -18.01 -25.34
N SER A 5 -19.28 -18.84 -25.55
CA SER A 5 -17.86 -18.50 -25.62
C SER A 5 -17.59 -17.55 -26.79
N LYS A 6 -16.93 -16.41 -26.53
CA LYS A 6 -16.08 -15.64 -27.45
C LYS A 6 -15.67 -14.30 -26.83
N PHE A 7 -14.46 -14.24 -26.27
CA PHE A 7 -13.63 -13.05 -26.31
C PHE A 7 -12.20 -13.51 -26.55
N ASN A 8 -11.85 -13.64 -27.83
CA ASN A 8 -10.49 -13.90 -28.28
C ASN A 8 -9.77 -12.57 -28.52
N ASN A 9 -8.59 -12.48 -27.93
CA ASN A 9 -7.35 -11.90 -28.46
C ASN A 9 -7.33 -10.42 -28.86
N HIS A 10 -6.65 -9.62 -28.03
CA HIS A 10 -5.59 -8.77 -28.56
C HIS A 10 -4.43 -8.69 -27.57
N LYS A 11 -3.33 -9.39 -27.88
CA LYS A 11 -2.01 -9.07 -27.34
C LYS A 11 -1.72 -7.61 -27.72
N LYS A 12 -1.47 -6.75 -26.73
CA LYS A 12 -0.66 -5.56 -26.94
C LYS A 12 0.45 -5.55 -25.89
N SER A 13 1.52 -6.24 -26.28
CA SER A 13 2.86 -5.97 -25.79
C SER A 13 3.20 -4.50 -26.01
N LEU A 14 3.96 -3.93 -25.06
CA LEU A 14 4.57 -2.60 -25.05
C LEU A 14 3.63 -1.41 -24.83
N GLN A 15 3.65 -0.88 -23.61
CA GLN A 15 4.14 0.49 -23.41
C GLN A 15 5.07 0.51 -22.20
N GLN A 16 6.37 0.25 -22.46
CA GLN A 16 7.43 0.90 -21.70
C GLN A 16 7.27 2.40 -21.96
N GLY A 17 6.63 3.11 -21.04
CA GLY A 17 6.58 4.56 -21.04
C GLY A 17 7.70 5.09 -20.16
N ILE A 18 8.87 5.38 -20.74
CA ILE A 18 9.80 6.32 -20.12
C ILE A 18 9.18 7.71 -20.36
N SER A 19 8.51 8.26 -19.35
CA SER A 19 8.10 9.66 -19.35
C SER A 19 9.32 10.53 -19.10
N LEU A 20 9.92 11.04 -20.19
CA LEU A 20 10.95 12.07 -20.14
C LEU A 20 10.30 13.41 -19.75
N LEU A 21 10.47 13.81 -18.48
CA LEU A 21 10.48 15.22 -18.12
C LEU A 21 11.95 15.64 -18.01
N GLY A 22 12.27 16.82 -18.56
CA GLY A 22 13.64 17.26 -18.80
C GLY A 22 14.57 17.15 -17.59
N ASN A 23 15.83 16.83 -17.93
CA ASN A 23 17.02 16.71 -17.08
C ASN A 23 17.20 15.35 -16.37
N GLY A 24 17.58 14.33 -17.14
CA GLY A 24 18.79 13.55 -16.87
C GLY A 24 18.90 12.74 -15.57
N ASP A 25 17.82 12.47 -14.86
CA ASP A 25 17.82 11.48 -13.77
C ASP A 25 16.89 10.32 -14.13
N LEU A 26 17.41 9.10 -14.05
CA LEU A 26 16.62 7.89 -14.27
C LEU A 26 15.64 7.79 -13.09
N ILE A 27 14.41 8.26 -13.25
CA ILE A 27 13.34 7.91 -12.32
C ILE A 27 13.18 6.40 -12.45
N SER A 28 13.83 5.65 -11.56
CA SER A 28 13.44 4.27 -11.33
C SER A 28 11.96 4.32 -11.02
N ASN A 29 11.13 3.72 -11.87
CA ASN A 29 9.72 3.47 -11.57
C ASN A 29 9.68 2.45 -10.42
N SER A 30 10.09 2.87 -9.22
CA SER A 30 10.03 2.06 -8.02
C SER A 30 8.55 1.89 -7.73
N LYS A 31 8.12 0.63 -7.71
CA LYS A 31 6.75 0.27 -7.37
C LYS A 31 6.39 0.90 -6.02
N LEU A 32 5.24 1.58 -5.97
CA LEU A 32 4.76 2.15 -4.71
C LEU A 32 4.43 1.00 -3.75
N ILE A 33 4.81 1.16 -2.49
CA ILE A 33 4.57 0.19 -1.42
C ILE A 33 3.58 0.81 -0.42
N ALA A 34 2.48 0.12 -0.16
CA ALA A 34 1.44 0.52 0.77
C ALA A 34 1.30 -0.46 1.94
N LEU A 35 0.94 0.09 3.10
CA LEU A 35 0.51 -0.66 4.28
C LEU A 35 -0.96 -0.37 4.56
N VAL A 36 -1.78 -1.42 4.61
CA VAL A 36 -3.18 -1.36 5.03
C VAL A 36 -3.31 -1.91 6.44
N VAL A 37 -3.96 -1.16 7.33
CA VAL A 37 -4.16 -1.53 8.73
C VAL A 37 -5.63 -1.40 9.07
N ASP A 38 -6.33 -2.52 9.06
CA ASP A 38 -7.75 -2.60 9.44
C ASP A 38 -7.99 -3.89 10.23
N SER A 39 -8.93 -3.90 11.16
CA SER A 39 -9.27 -5.12 11.92
C SER A 39 -10.28 -6.03 11.21
N ASN A 40 -10.99 -5.49 10.21
CA ASN A 40 -11.97 -6.19 9.41
C ASN A 40 -11.32 -6.75 8.13
N ARG A 41 -11.33 -8.08 8.00
CA ARG A 41 -10.74 -8.78 6.84
C ARG A 41 -11.38 -8.40 5.51
N ILE A 42 -12.67 -8.07 5.48
CA ILE A 42 -13.35 -7.67 4.23
C ILE A 42 -12.76 -6.36 3.72
N TRP A 43 -12.54 -5.38 4.62
CA TRP A 43 -11.91 -4.11 4.26
C TRP A 43 -10.45 -4.30 3.85
N GLN A 44 -9.68 -5.12 4.58
CA GLN A 44 -8.31 -5.45 4.17
C GLN A 44 -8.25 -6.02 2.74
N ILE A 45 -9.14 -6.95 2.39
CA ILE A 45 -9.18 -7.56 1.05
C ILE A 45 -9.56 -6.51 0.01
N PHE A 46 -10.56 -5.69 0.30
CA PHE A 46 -11.03 -4.66 -0.62
C PHE A 46 -9.96 -3.60 -0.90
N GLU A 47 -9.36 -3.03 0.14
CA GLU A 47 -8.32 -2.00 0.03
C GLU A 47 -7.07 -2.55 -0.66
N LYS A 48 -6.66 -3.77 -0.30
CA LYS A 48 -5.55 -4.46 -0.97
C LYS A 48 -5.81 -4.66 -2.45
N ALA A 49 -6.96 -5.22 -2.82
CA ALA A 49 -7.29 -5.47 -4.21
C ALA A 49 -7.35 -4.17 -5.03
N ASN A 50 -7.90 -3.10 -4.44
CA ASN A 50 -7.95 -1.79 -5.08
C ASN A 50 -6.54 -1.20 -5.33
N LEU A 51 -5.65 -1.27 -4.34
CA LEU A 51 -4.27 -0.79 -4.47
C LEU A 51 -3.45 -1.62 -5.45
N GLU A 52 -3.54 -2.95 -5.37
CA GLU A 52 -2.82 -3.85 -6.28
C GLU A 52 -3.28 -3.70 -7.74
N SER A 53 -4.56 -3.36 -7.97
CA SER A 53 -5.06 -3.04 -9.31
C SER A 53 -4.44 -1.78 -9.93
N GLN A 54 -3.85 -0.92 -9.09
CA GLN A 54 -3.14 0.30 -9.47
C GLN A 54 -1.61 0.11 -9.43
N ASP A 55 -1.14 -1.14 -9.45
CA ASP A 55 0.27 -1.52 -9.38
C ASP A 55 0.99 -1.06 -8.10
N VAL A 56 0.24 -0.94 -6.99
CA VAL A 56 0.80 -0.67 -5.66
C VAL A 56 1.02 -1.99 -4.92
N GLU A 57 2.26 -2.28 -4.52
CA GLU A 57 2.57 -3.43 -3.67
C GLU A 57 1.96 -3.21 -2.28
N THR A 58 1.11 -4.13 -1.81
CA THR A 58 0.32 -3.88 -0.60
C THR A 58 0.50 -4.98 0.44
N GLN A 59 0.90 -4.57 1.65
CA GLN A 59 0.90 -5.39 2.86
C GLN A 59 -0.30 -5.06 3.73
N VAL A 60 -0.80 -6.05 4.48
CA VAL A 60 -1.97 -5.92 5.36
C VAL A 60 -1.63 -6.30 6.80
N MET A 61 -2.17 -5.56 7.76
CA MET A 61 -2.05 -5.83 9.20
C MET A 61 -3.38 -5.66 9.92
N GLY A 62 -3.58 -6.44 10.98
CA GLY A 62 -4.84 -6.49 11.74
C GLY A 62 -4.87 -5.71 13.05
N SER A 63 -3.71 -5.26 13.55
CA SER A 63 -3.58 -4.64 14.87
C SER A 63 -2.65 -3.43 14.83
N GLY A 64 -3.01 -2.37 15.56
CA GLY A 64 -2.16 -1.20 15.72
C GLY A 64 -0.87 -1.46 16.50
N ARG A 65 -0.78 -2.54 17.29
CA ARG A 65 0.46 -2.90 18.00
C ARG A 65 1.56 -3.32 17.01
N ASP A 66 1.24 -4.25 16.12
CA ASP A 66 2.18 -4.79 15.13
C ASP A 66 2.70 -3.69 14.21
N VAL A 67 1.86 -2.69 13.94
CA VAL A 67 2.22 -1.52 13.13
C VAL A 67 3.25 -0.63 13.83
N VAL A 68 3.14 -0.42 15.14
CA VAL A 68 4.14 0.37 15.88
C VAL A 68 5.50 -0.31 15.83
N ASP A 69 5.53 -1.62 16.04
CA ASP A 69 6.77 -2.41 16.02
C ASP A 69 7.38 -2.41 14.60
N LEU A 70 6.55 -2.55 13.56
CA LEU A 70 6.97 -2.46 12.16
C LEU A 70 7.51 -1.07 11.79
N LEU A 71 6.82 0.00 12.17
CA LEU A 71 7.27 1.36 11.87
C LEU A 71 8.54 1.73 12.66
N ALA A 72 8.69 1.24 13.89
CA ALA A 72 9.92 1.39 14.66
C ALA A 72 11.12 0.68 14.02
N SER A 73 10.88 -0.38 13.24
CA SER A 73 11.92 -1.07 12.45
C SER A 73 12.40 -0.29 11.22
N ARG A 74 11.83 0.91 10.98
CA ARG A 74 12.10 1.75 9.79
C ARG A 74 11.75 1.05 8.47
N ALA A 75 10.72 0.19 8.49
CA ALA A 75 10.13 -0.33 7.27
C ALA A 75 9.59 0.84 6.42
N ASN A 76 9.92 0.84 5.12
CA ASN A 76 9.58 1.94 4.22
C ASN A 76 8.27 1.65 3.50
N PHE A 77 7.28 2.53 3.71
CA PHE A 77 6.02 2.54 2.98
C PHE A 77 5.80 3.93 2.40
N ASN A 78 5.33 4.01 1.16
CA ASN A 78 4.96 5.27 0.53
C ASN A 78 3.57 5.74 1.00
N ILE A 79 2.68 4.79 1.29
CA ILE A 79 1.30 5.05 1.68
C ILE A 79 0.95 4.16 2.88
N ILE A 80 0.32 4.73 3.90
CA ILE A 80 -0.27 3.98 5.03
C ILE A 80 -1.75 4.32 5.09
N ILE A 81 -2.60 3.32 4.92
CA ILE A 81 -4.06 3.40 5.12
C ILE A 81 -4.36 2.71 6.44
N MET A 82 -4.93 3.45 7.40
CA MET A 82 -5.12 2.94 8.76
C MET A 82 -6.52 3.27 9.26
N ALA A 83 -7.26 2.25 9.67
CA ALA A 83 -8.52 2.42 10.35
C ALA A 83 -8.31 3.15 11.67
N MET A 84 -9.19 4.13 11.97
CA MET A 84 -9.10 4.86 13.24
C MET A 84 -9.36 3.94 14.43
N VAL A 85 -10.28 2.98 14.29
CA VAL A 85 -10.64 2.02 15.33
C VAL A 85 -9.96 0.69 15.04
N LEU A 86 -9.04 0.31 15.92
CA LEU A 86 -8.27 -0.93 15.84
C LEU A 86 -8.23 -1.60 17.23
N PRO A 87 -8.05 -2.93 17.28
CA PRO A 87 -7.85 -3.62 18.54
C PRO A 87 -6.49 -3.25 19.15
N ILE A 88 -6.45 -3.22 20.48
CA ILE A 88 -5.26 -2.97 21.33
C ILE A 88 -4.78 -1.51 21.29
N LYS A 89 -4.51 -0.96 20.11
CA LYS A 89 -4.03 0.41 19.92
C LYS A 89 -4.71 1.04 18.72
N ASN A 90 -5.37 2.18 18.92
CA ASN A 90 -6.17 2.81 17.87
C ASN A 90 -5.27 3.54 16.84
N GLY A 91 -5.81 3.85 15.67
CA GLY A 91 -5.02 4.43 14.57
C GLY A 91 -4.39 5.78 14.92
N VAL A 92 -5.10 6.62 15.70
CA VAL A 92 -4.59 7.93 16.14
C VAL A 92 -3.40 7.77 17.08
N GLU A 93 -3.48 6.85 18.03
CA GLU A 93 -2.38 6.53 18.96
C GLU A 93 -1.16 5.98 18.23
N VAL A 94 -1.37 5.16 17.19
CA VAL A 94 -0.28 4.66 16.34
C VAL A 94 0.38 5.81 15.59
N SER A 95 -0.39 6.66 14.91
CA SER A 95 0.14 7.82 14.16
C SER A 95 0.91 8.78 15.06
N LEU A 96 0.40 9.08 16.27
CA LEU A 96 1.11 9.89 17.25
C LEU A 96 2.40 9.22 17.69
N SER A 97 2.36 7.93 18.03
CA SER A 97 3.55 7.20 18.49
C SER A 97 4.65 7.17 17.43
N PHE A 98 4.29 7.00 16.16
CA PHE A 98 5.21 7.05 15.03
C PHE A 98 5.87 8.44 14.90
N LEU A 99 5.07 9.51 14.91
CA LEU A 99 5.58 10.88 14.82
C LEU A 99 6.51 11.23 15.98
N TYR A 100 6.17 10.80 17.20
CA TYR A 100 7.04 11.00 18.37
C TYR A 100 8.35 10.21 18.30
N CYS A 101 8.35 9.03 17.64
CA CYS A 101 9.55 8.23 17.45
C CYS A 101 10.52 8.93 16.50
N GLU A 102 10.02 9.50 15.40
CA GLU A 102 10.78 10.33 14.46
C GLU A 102 11.41 11.56 15.15
N CYS A 103 10.67 12.25 16.03
CA CYS A 103 11.17 13.46 16.72
C CYS A 103 12.23 13.22 17.81
N LYS A 104 12.42 11.98 18.29
CA LYS A 104 13.41 11.66 19.35
C LYS A 104 14.77 11.20 18.83
N VAL A 105 14.97 11.18 17.51
CA VAL A 105 16.26 10.84 16.87
C VAL A 105 17.06 12.10 16.48
N CYS A 106 16.73 13.26 17.06
CA CYS A 106 17.53 14.50 16.95
C CYS A 106 18.65 14.53 18.00
#